data_AF-A0A8E0S0V6-F1
#
_entry.id   AF-A0A8E0S0V6-F1
#
_cell.length_a   1.000
_cell.length_b   1.000
_cell.length_c   1.000
_cell.angle_alpha   90.00
_cell.angle_beta   90.00
_cell.angle_gamma   90.00
#
_symmetry.space_group_name_H-M   'P 1'
#
loop_
_entity.id
_entity.type
_entity.pdbx_description
1 polymer ?
#
loop_
_entity_poly.entity_id
_entity_poly.type
_entity_poly.pdbx_seq_one_letter_code
_entity_poly.pdbx_strand_id
1 'polypeptide(L)'
;AAIKLECNNESTTLTASGSLETFKLGRDGVVIPNPFQCIYHIKTTTGKFVEAVFKDFTVSFTRSMRFLDPKLQTCNKEILRASDQENILTLPGKGLSLPAHFDCTYTISAPKGKLLHLSVGAFRVGNSEICGMEYIVVRSTQEPGPDDTKYCGLKIPEFGLVKQTVYIQITGQNFTELDTFKLAYKSGKYACFAEMSK
;
A
#
# COMPACT_ATOMS: atom_id res chain seq x y z
N ALA A 1 -16.17 20.53 -15.53
CA ALA A 1 -14.73 20.38 -15.28
C ALA A 1 -14.47 20.79 -13.83
N ALA A 2 -13.93 19.89 -12.99
CA ALA A 2 -13.66 20.17 -11.58
C ALA A 2 -12.19 20.58 -11.43
N ILE A 3 -11.95 21.74 -10.83
CA ILE A 3 -10.62 22.33 -10.68
C ILE A 3 -10.00 21.80 -9.39
N LYS A 4 -8.82 21.19 -9.45
CA LYS A 4 -8.13 20.67 -8.26
C LYS A 4 -7.25 21.76 -7.67
N LEU A 5 -7.56 22.25 -6.46
CA LEU A 5 -6.70 23.16 -5.69
C LEU A 5 -5.86 22.32 -4.70
N GLU A 6 -4.54 22.53 -4.68
CA GLU A 6 -3.60 21.89 -3.75
C GLU A 6 -2.82 23.01 -3.02
N CYS A 7 -2.75 23.03 -1.69
CA CYS A 7 -1.83 23.97 -1.00
C CYS A 7 -0.41 23.43 -1.10
N ASN A 8 0.47 24.18 -1.75
CA ASN A 8 1.91 23.96 -1.77
C ASN A 8 2.65 25.26 -1.44
N ASN A 9 3.79 25.14 -0.75
CA ASN A 9 4.71 26.26 -0.49
C ASN A 9 5.38 26.80 -1.77
N GLU A 10 5.12 26.16 -2.92
CA GLU A 10 5.53 26.62 -4.25
C GLU A 10 4.27 27.00 -5.01
N SER A 11 4.09 28.29 -5.27
CA SER A 11 2.89 28.87 -5.90
C SER A 11 2.53 28.17 -7.22
N THR A 12 1.59 27.23 -7.18
CA THR A 12 1.08 26.60 -8.41
C THR A 12 -0.07 27.45 -8.94
N THR A 13 0.14 28.05 -10.11
CA THR A 13 -0.90 28.79 -10.81
C THR A 13 -1.87 27.79 -11.44
N LEU A 14 -3.15 27.85 -11.04
CA LEU A 14 -4.20 26.98 -11.55
C LEU A 14 -5.24 27.81 -12.31
N THR A 15 -5.59 27.37 -13.52
CA THR A 15 -6.62 28.00 -14.33
C THR A 15 -7.95 27.34 -14.05
N ALA A 16 -8.90 28.10 -13.50
CA ALA A 16 -10.21 27.62 -13.12
C ALA A 16 -11.27 27.92 -14.20
N SER A 17 -11.92 26.90 -14.76
CA SER A 17 -13.17 27.04 -15.52
C SER A 17 -14.26 26.10 -14.95
N GLY A 18 -15.04 26.60 -13.99
CA GLY A 18 -16.18 25.87 -13.40
C GLY A 18 -16.51 26.23 -11.95
N SER A 19 -17.61 25.67 -11.44
CA SER A 19 -17.95 25.68 -10.01
C SER A 19 -17.21 24.55 -9.29
N LEU A 20 -16.75 24.79 -8.06
CA LEU A 20 -16.00 23.82 -7.26
C LEU A 20 -16.72 23.52 -5.95
N GLU A 21 -17.03 22.24 -5.71
CA GLU A 21 -17.73 21.80 -4.50
C GLU A 21 -16.79 21.30 -3.39
N THR A 22 -15.54 20.94 -3.71
CA THR A 22 -14.59 20.35 -2.75
C THR A 22 -13.16 20.85 -2.94
N PHE A 23 -12.44 21.04 -1.82
CA PHE A 23 -11.09 21.59 -1.75
C PHE A 23 -10.14 20.59 -1.08
N LYS A 24 -8.95 20.35 -1.66
CA LYS A 24 -7.99 19.35 -1.16
C LYS A 24 -6.80 20.05 -0.47
N LEU A 25 -6.49 19.61 0.75
CA LEU A 25 -5.39 20.13 1.55
C LEU A 25 -4.32 19.05 1.76
N GLY A 26 -3.05 19.41 1.53
CA GLY A 26 -1.87 18.58 1.83
C GLY A 26 -1.48 17.55 0.76
N ARG A 27 -0.22 17.11 0.81
CA ARG A 27 0.33 15.95 0.08
C ARG A 27 0.96 15.01 1.13
N ASP A 28 0.85 13.70 0.94
CA ASP A 28 1.62 12.68 1.69
C ASP A 28 1.61 12.78 3.24
N GLY A 29 0.44 13.02 3.86
CA GLY A 29 0.28 12.92 5.32
C GLY A 29 0.98 14.01 6.14
N VAL A 30 1.24 15.17 5.55
CA VAL A 30 1.92 16.27 6.24
C VAL A 30 0.98 16.96 7.23
N VAL A 31 1.43 17.01 8.49
CA VAL A 31 0.87 17.83 9.57
C VAL A 31 0.88 19.30 9.13
N ILE A 32 -0.30 19.91 9.08
CA ILE A 32 -0.48 21.34 8.77
C ILE A 32 0.00 22.16 9.98
N PRO A 33 1.11 22.92 9.90
CA PRO A 33 1.62 23.67 11.03
C PRO A 33 0.75 24.91 11.34
N ASN A 34 0.50 25.18 12.62
CA ASN A 34 -0.26 26.34 13.09
C ASN A 34 0.67 27.57 13.26
N PRO A 35 0.30 28.79 12.80
CA PRO A 35 -0.85 29.14 11.97
C PRO A 35 -0.57 28.94 10.47
N PHE A 36 -1.51 28.32 9.77
CA PHE A 36 -1.41 28.00 8.34
C PHE A 36 -2.15 29.04 7.50
N GLN A 37 -1.47 29.61 6.50
CA GLN A 37 -2.04 30.53 5.51
C GLN A 37 -1.86 29.93 4.12
N CYS A 38 -2.94 29.71 3.37
CA CYS A 38 -2.87 29.36 1.95
C CYS A 38 -3.20 30.57 1.08
N ILE A 39 -2.30 30.87 0.16
CA ILE A 39 -2.47 31.89 -0.87
C ILE A 39 -2.53 31.19 -2.21
N TYR A 40 -3.63 31.39 -2.94
CA TYR A 40 -3.80 30.86 -4.28
C TYR A 40 -3.80 31.97 -5.31
N HIS A 41 -3.03 31.77 -6.38
CA HIS A 41 -3.07 32.62 -7.58
C HIS A 41 -3.84 31.90 -8.68
N ILE A 42 -5.10 32.30 -8.88
CA ILE A 42 -6.00 31.72 -9.88
C ILE A 42 -5.91 32.57 -11.13
N LYS A 43 -5.43 31.99 -12.24
CA LYS A 43 -5.35 32.71 -13.51
C LYS A 43 -6.68 32.64 -14.23
N THR A 44 -7.23 33.79 -14.62
CA THR A 44 -8.46 33.88 -15.42
C THR A 44 -8.16 33.67 -16.91
N THR A 45 -9.19 33.33 -17.68
CA THR A 45 -9.12 33.24 -19.16
C THR A 45 -8.74 34.57 -19.82
N THR A 46 -8.91 35.68 -19.11
CA THR A 46 -8.52 37.03 -19.54
C THR A 46 -7.08 37.42 -19.17
N GLY A 47 -6.32 36.50 -18.55
CA GLY A 47 -4.92 36.73 -18.16
C GLY A 47 -4.72 37.52 -16.87
N LYS A 48 -5.81 37.89 -16.16
CA LYS A 48 -5.76 38.49 -14.81
C LYS A 48 -5.59 37.40 -13.75
N PHE A 49 -5.08 37.76 -12.57
CA PHE A 49 -4.95 36.85 -11.44
C PHE A 49 -5.96 37.23 -10.35
N VAL A 50 -6.65 36.24 -9.80
CA VAL A 50 -7.43 36.38 -8.57
C VAL A 50 -6.61 35.76 -7.44
N GLU A 51 -6.31 36.56 -6.42
CA GLU A 51 -5.67 36.09 -5.21
C GLU A 51 -6.74 35.71 -4.18
N ALA A 52 -6.77 34.43 -3.79
CA ALA A 52 -7.63 33.95 -2.72
C ALA A 52 -6.76 33.65 -1.50
N VAL A 53 -7.01 34.36 -0.40
CA VAL A 53 -6.30 34.19 0.87
C VAL A 53 -7.27 33.65 1.92
N PHE A 54 -6.98 32.46 2.44
CA PHE A 54 -7.72 31.88 3.55
C PHE A 54 -6.93 32.16 4.85
N LYS A 55 -7.54 32.93 5.77
CA LYS A 55 -7.00 33.23 7.12
C LYS A 55 -7.98 32.74 8.19
N ASP A 56 -7.45 32.35 9.34
CA ASP A 56 -8.20 32.05 10.57
C ASP A 56 -9.35 31.03 10.40
N PHE A 57 -9.17 30.03 9.54
CA PHE A 57 -10.13 28.94 9.40
C PHE A 57 -9.79 27.79 10.34
N THR A 58 -10.83 27.16 10.89
CA THR A 58 -10.69 25.93 11.69
C THR A 58 -11.05 24.74 10.83
N VAL A 59 -10.14 23.77 10.69
CA VAL A 59 -10.47 22.47 10.08
C VAL A 59 -11.26 21.67 11.11
N SER A 60 -12.59 21.69 11.00
CA SER A 60 -13.49 21.01 11.95
C SER A 60 -13.53 19.49 11.75
N PHE A 61 -13.25 19.00 10.53
CA PHE A 61 -13.18 17.58 10.21
C PHE A 61 -12.24 17.34 9.03
N THR A 62 -11.29 16.43 9.19
CA THR A 62 -10.49 15.90 8.07
C THR A 62 -11.06 14.56 7.65
N ARG A 63 -11.54 14.44 6.41
CA ARG A 63 -11.90 13.15 5.82
C ARG A 63 -10.75 12.66 4.94
N SER A 64 -10.01 11.65 5.40
CA SER A 64 -9.12 10.92 4.49
C SER A 64 -10.00 10.18 3.47
N MET A 65 -9.83 10.48 2.19
CA MET A 65 -10.47 9.70 1.13
C MET A 65 -9.66 8.44 0.91
N ARG A 66 -10.25 7.27 1.19
CA ARG A 66 -9.66 5.99 0.77
C ARG A 66 -9.69 5.90 -0.75
N PHE A 67 -8.52 5.83 -1.37
CA PHE A 67 -8.40 5.54 -2.80
C PHE A 67 -8.15 4.03 -2.94
N LEU A 68 -9.15 3.29 -3.41
CA LEU A 68 -8.99 1.86 -3.64
C LEU A 68 -7.94 1.61 -4.72
N ASP A 69 -7.11 0.57 -4.54
CA ASP A 69 -6.21 0.13 -5.60
C ASP A 69 -7.01 -0.56 -6.71
N PRO A 70 -7.16 0.05 -7.90
CA PRO A 70 -7.99 -0.49 -8.96
C PRO A 70 -7.46 -1.83 -9.49
N LYS A 71 -6.14 -2.10 -9.34
CA LYS A 71 -5.56 -3.38 -9.74
C LYS A 71 -5.99 -4.53 -8.82
N LEU A 72 -6.45 -4.21 -7.61
CA LEU A 72 -6.76 -5.19 -6.58
C LEU A 72 -8.27 -5.47 -6.45
N GLN A 73 -9.12 -4.72 -7.15
CA GLN A 73 -10.59 -4.90 -7.09
C GLN A 73 -11.06 -6.26 -7.61
N THR A 74 -10.32 -6.89 -8.52
CA THR A 74 -10.67 -8.19 -9.13
C THR A 74 -9.59 -9.25 -8.91
N CYS A 75 -8.75 -9.07 -7.89
CA CYS A 75 -7.63 -9.94 -7.62
C CYS A 75 -8.14 -11.24 -6.99
N ASN A 76 -8.18 -12.31 -7.77
CA ASN A 76 -8.41 -13.67 -7.27
C ASN A 76 -7.09 -14.45 -7.20
N LYS A 77 -6.27 -14.33 -8.26
CA LYS A 77 -5.00 -15.04 -8.38
C LYS A 77 -4.00 -14.27 -9.23
N GLU A 78 -2.77 -14.16 -8.75
CA GLU A 78 -1.66 -13.50 -9.44
C GLU A 78 -0.43 -14.41 -9.46
N ILE A 79 0.37 -14.36 -10.53
CA ILE A 79 1.57 -15.18 -10.68
C ILE A 79 2.79 -14.27 -10.82
N LEU A 80 3.73 -14.41 -9.88
CA LEU A 80 4.99 -13.69 -9.85
C LEU A 80 6.15 -14.67 -10.10
N ARG A 81 7.14 -14.21 -10.85
CA ARG A 81 8.37 -14.97 -11.10
C ARG A 81 9.54 -14.25 -10.44
N ALA A 82 10.29 -14.98 -9.63
CA ALA A 82 11.51 -14.48 -9.02
C ALA A 82 12.68 -14.60 -9.99
N SER A 83 13.60 -13.64 -9.93
CA SER A 83 14.93 -13.72 -10.55
C SER A 83 16.00 -13.63 -9.46
N ASP A 84 17.27 -13.59 -9.83
CA ASP A 84 18.37 -13.26 -8.91
C ASP A 84 18.31 -11.81 -8.41
N GLN A 85 17.60 -10.93 -9.11
CA GLN A 85 17.31 -9.58 -8.66
C GLN A 85 16.17 -9.55 -7.64
N GLU A 86 16.29 -8.63 -6.70
CA GLU A 86 15.26 -8.39 -5.69
C GLU A 86 14.07 -7.64 -6.29
N ASN A 87 12.88 -8.20 -6.09
CA ASN A 87 11.61 -7.60 -6.49
C ASN A 87 10.79 -7.30 -5.24
N ILE A 88 9.94 -6.27 -5.31
CA ILE A 88 9.11 -5.84 -4.17
C ILE A 88 7.64 -5.90 -4.57
N LEU A 89 6.89 -6.76 -3.89
CA LEU A 89 5.43 -6.75 -3.88
C LEU A 89 4.97 -5.77 -2.78
N THR A 90 4.23 -4.74 -3.16
CA THR A 90 3.65 -3.75 -2.23
C THR A 90 2.14 -3.77 -2.36
N LEU A 91 1.44 -4.01 -1.25
CA LEU A 91 -0.02 -4.08 -1.18
C LEU A 91 -0.53 -3.25 0.01
N PRO A 92 -1.52 -2.38 -0.18
CA PRO A 92 -1.93 -1.80 -1.47
C PRO A 92 -0.79 -0.95 -2.08
N GLY A 93 -0.93 -0.50 -3.32
CA GLY A 93 0.00 0.48 -3.91
C GLY A 93 0.13 1.75 -3.05
N LYS A 94 1.20 2.54 -3.28
CA LYS A 94 1.49 3.74 -2.49
C LYS A 94 0.30 4.72 -2.49
N GLY A 95 -0.21 5.05 -1.30
CA GLY A 95 -1.32 5.98 -1.12
C GLY A 95 -2.70 5.41 -1.48
N LEU A 96 -2.79 4.08 -1.69
CA LEU A 96 -4.02 3.37 -2.00
C LEU A 96 -4.46 2.50 -0.82
N SER A 97 -5.64 1.90 -0.92
CA SER A 97 -6.24 1.02 0.08
C SER A 97 -6.73 -0.28 -0.57
N LEU A 98 -6.71 -1.38 0.19
CA LEU A 98 -7.32 -2.63 -0.26
C LEU A 98 -8.86 -2.50 -0.30
N PRO A 99 -9.55 -3.20 -1.21
CA PRO A 99 -11.01 -3.34 -1.19
C PRO A 99 -11.51 -3.90 0.15
N ALA A 100 -12.78 -3.63 0.49
CA ALA A 100 -13.41 -4.18 1.69
C ALA A 100 -13.36 -5.72 1.63
N HIS A 101 -13.97 -6.34 0.62
CA HIS A 101 -13.84 -7.78 0.38
C HIS A 101 -12.64 -8.05 -0.52
N PHE A 102 -11.56 -8.51 0.08
CA PHE A 102 -10.35 -8.86 -0.64
C PHE A 102 -9.93 -10.27 -0.27
N ASP A 103 -9.83 -11.14 -1.29
CA ASP A 103 -9.30 -12.50 -1.17
C ASP A 103 -8.46 -12.79 -2.42
N CYS A 104 -7.15 -12.58 -2.31
CA CYS A 104 -6.25 -12.78 -3.43
C CYS A 104 -5.10 -13.71 -3.08
N THR A 105 -4.79 -14.61 -4.02
CA THR A 105 -3.66 -15.53 -3.91
C THR A 105 -2.53 -15.16 -4.88
N TYR A 106 -1.37 -14.82 -4.35
CA TYR A 106 -0.13 -14.65 -5.11
C TYR A 106 0.64 -15.96 -5.14
N THR A 107 0.99 -16.44 -6.33
CA THR A 107 1.90 -17.57 -6.54
C THR A 107 3.26 -17.02 -6.95
N ILE A 108 4.27 -17.16 -6.10
CA ILE A 108 5.64 -16.75 -6.41
C ILE A 108 6.43 -18.01 -6.77
N SER A 109 7.12 -17.99 -7.92
CA SER A 109 7.91 -19.13 -8.39
C SER A 109 9.34 -18.74 -8.74
N ALA A 110 10.31 -19.50 -8.26
CA ALA A 110 11.71 -19.41 -8.64
C ALA A 110 12.01 -20.26 -9.89
N PRO A 111 13.05 -19.89 -10.66
CA PRO A 111 13.55 -20.72 -11.76
C PRO A 111 13.93 -22.12 -11.28
N LYS A 112 13.90 -23.10 -12.19
CA LYS A 112 14.25 -24.49 -11.87
C LYS A 112 15.64 -24.58 -11.20
N GLY A 113 15.71 -25.27 -10.07
CA GLY A 113 16.96 -25.45 -9.31
C GLY A 113 17.36 -24.26 -8.44
N LYS A 114 16.52 -23.22 -8.32
CA LYS A 114 16.67 -22.13 -7.35
C LYS A 114 15.53 -22.15 -6.33
N LEU A 115 15.77 -21.54 -5.19
CA LEU A 115 14.77 -21.38 -4.13
C LEU A 115 14.47 -19.91 -3.89
N LEU A 116 13.27 -19.67 -3.38
CA LEU A 116 12.82 -18.33 -3.02
C LEU A 116 13.46 -17.90 -1.70
N HIS A 117 13.91 -16.65 -1.69
CA HIS A 117 14.24 -15.90 -0.50
C HIS A 117 13.19 -14.81 -0.34
N LEU A 118 12.44 -14.87 0.75
CA LEU A 118 11.36 -13.95 1.07
C LEU A 118 11.77 -13.11 2.29
N SER A 119 11.51 -11.80 2.23
CA SER A 119 11.76 -10.89 3.35
C SER A 119 10.64 -9.86 3.44
N VAL A 120 10.04 -9.72 4.61
CA VAL A 120 8.93 -8.78 4.82
C VAL A 120 9.49 -7.43 5.24
N GLY A 121 9.29 -6.40 4.41
CA GLY A 121 9.76 -5.04 4.67
C GLY A 121 8.78 -4.17 5.44
N ALA A 122 7.48 -4.47 5.37
CA ALA A 122 6.43 -3.80 6.15
C ALA A 122 5.24 -4.73 6.33
N PHE A 123 4.66 -4.73 7.52
CA PHE A 123 3.52 -5.58 7.85
C PHE A 123 2.56 -4.86 8.79
N ARG A 124 1.35 -4.63 8.29
CA ARG A 124 0.17 -4.21 9.04
C ARG A 124 -1.04 -4.82 8.36
N VAL A 125 -1.65 -5.82 8.97
CA VAL A 125 -2.79 -6.54 8.39
C VAL A 125 -3.82 -6.76 9.47
N GLY A 126 -4.90 -5.99 9.45
CA GLY A 126 -5.93 -6.07 10.48
C GLY A 126 -5.39 -5.76 11.89
N ASN A 127 -6.26 -5.90 12.88
CA ASN A 127 -5.93 -5.64 14.28
C ASN A 127 -6.48 -6.69 15.27
N SER A 128 -7.05 -7.78 14.76
CA SER A 128 -7.59 -8.86 15.59
C SER A 128 -6.44 -9.68 16.19
N GLU A 129 -6.51 -10.02 17.48
CA GLU A 129 -5.49 -10.87 18.14
C GLU A 129 -5.42 -12.29 17.58
N ILE A 130 -6.53 -12.80 17.03
CA ILE A 130 -6.66 -14.18 16.52
C ILE A 130 -6.65 -14.27 14.99
N CYS A 131 -6.42 -13.15 14.29
CA CYS A 131 -6.40 -13.10 12.82
C CYS A 131 -7.66 -13.72 12.17
N GLY A 132 -8.85 -13.41 12.73
CA GLY A 132 -10.11 -14.05 12.32
C GLY A 132 -10.68 -13.52 11.02
N MET A 133 -10.63 -12.20 10.81
CA MET A 133 -11.26 -11.51 9.67
C MET A 133 -10.22 -11.16 8.59
N GLU A 134 -9.17 -10.43 8.97
CA GLU A 134 -8.05 -10.06 8.10
C GLU A 134 -6.80 -10.85 8.46
N TYR A 135 -6.20 -11.51 7.47
CA TYR A 135 -4.98 -12.28 7.66
C TYR A 135 -4.23 -12.55 6.36
N ILE A 136 -2.95 -12.91 6.50
CA ILE A 136 -2.13 -13.50 5.45
C ILE A 136 -1.81 -14.95 5.82
N VAL A 137 -1.86 -15.84 4.83
CA VAL A 137 -1.32 -17.21 4.92
C VAL A 137 -0.19 -17.35 3.91
N VAL A 138 0.92 -17.96 4.33
CA VAL A 138 2.07 -18.28 3.46
C VAL A 138 2.32 -19.77 3.51
N ARG A 139 2.24 -20.44 2.35
CA ARG A 139 2.26 -21.90 2.26
C ARG A 139 3.06 -22.41 1.06
N SER A 140 3.51 -23.67 1.16
CA SER A 140 4.24 -24.35 0.08
C SER A 140 3.34 -25.11 -0.89
N THR A 141 2.06 -25.26 -0.57
CA THR A 141 1.05 -25.97 -1.36
C THR A 141 -0.02 -25.02 -1.86
N GLN A 142 -0.62 -25.33 -3.01
CA GLN A 142 -1.66 -24.49 -3.60
C GLN A 142 -3.00 -24.56 -2.85
N GLU A 143 -3.29 -25.70 -2.22
CA GLU A 143 -4.51 -25.87 -1.44
C GLU A 143 -4.29 -25.41 0.00
N PRO A 144 -5.29 -24.76 0.63
CA PRO A 144 -5.27 -24.44 2.05
C PRO A 144 -5.17 -25.70 2.93
N GLY A 145 -4.40 -25.62 4.00
CA GLY A 145 -4.26 -26.68 5.00
C GLY A 145 -4.95 -26.31 6.32
N PRO A 146 -5.34 -27.32 7.15
CA PRO A 146 -5.88 -27.06 8.48
C PRO A 146 -4.84 -26.41 9.42
N ASP A 147 -3.55 -26.64 9.17
CA ASP A 147 -2.43 -26.13 9.96
C ASP A 147 -1.87 -24.80 9.43
N ASP A 148 -2.57 -24.16 8.49
CA ASP A 148 -2.12 -22.89 7.92
C ASP A 148 -2.05 -21.80 9.00
N THR A 149 -0.84 -21.29 9.22
CA THR A 149 -0.63 -20.19 10.16
C THR A 149 -1.13 -18.88 9.55
N LYS A 150 -2.02 -18.20 10.27
CA LYS A 150 -2.54 -16.89 9.93
C LYS A 150 -1.70 -15.80 10.57
N TYR A 151 -1.31 -14.81 9.77
CA TYR A 151 -0.54 -13.65 10.20
C TYR A 151 -1.39 -12.38 10.11
N CYS A 152 -1.40 -11.58 11.17
CA CYS A 152 -2.10 -10.28 11.23
C CYS A 152 -1.45 -9.39 12.32
N GLY A 153 -1.93 -8.16 12.44
CA GLY A 153 -1.38 -7.14 13.35
C GLY A 153 -0.14 -6.45 12.77
N LEU A 154 0.75 -6.01 13.65
CA LEU A 154 1.94 -5.21 13.31
C LEU A 154 3.26 -5.99 13.38
N LYS A 155 3.23 -7.20 13.94
CA LYS A 155 4.43 -8.00 14.12
C LYS A 155 4.85 -8.56 12.76
N ILE A 156 6.04 -8.18 12.31
CA ILE A 156 6.62 -8.71 11.06
C ILE A 156 6.74 -10.23 11.18
N PRO A 157 6.10 -11.01 10.30
CA PRO A 157 6.17 -12.46 10.35
C PRO A 157 7.48 -12.98 9.74
N GLU A 158 8.02 -14.04 10.33
CA GLU A 158 9.13 -14.81 9.78
C GLU A 158 8.58 -16.09 9.17
N PHE A 159 8.63 -16.20 7.85
CA PHE A 159 7.95 -17.32 7.19
C PHE A 159 8.72 -18.64 7.30
N GLY A 160 10.04 -18.64 7.43
CA GLY A 160 10.85 -19.87 7.51
C GLY A 160 10.73 -20.82 6.30
N LEU A 161 9.98 -20.47 5.25
CA LEU A 161 9.73 -21.30 4.09
C LEU A 161 10.86 -21.17 3.06
N VAL A 162 11.59 -22.26 2.84
CA VAL A 162 12.59 -22.37 1.76
C VAL A 162 12.07 -23.32 0.69
N LYS A 163 11.41 -22.77 -0.33
CA LYS A 163 10.76 -23.53 -1.41
C LYS A 163 10.98 -22.88 -2.77
N GLN A 164 10.84 -23.66 -3.83
CA GLN A 164 10.88 -23.13 -5.21
C GLN A 164 9.61 -22.34 -5.54
N THR A 165 8.47 -22.75 -4.99
CA THR A 165 7.17 -22.08 -5.17
C THR A 165 6.54 -21.84 -3.81
N VAL A 166 5.99 -20.65 -3.62
CA VAL A 166 5.24 -20.25 -2.42
C VAL A 166 3.93 -19.61 -2.84
N TYR A 167 2.88 -19.87 -2.07
CA TYR A 167 1.56 -19.29 -2.25
C TYR A 167 1.28 -18.37 -1.05
N ILE A 168 0.88 -17.14 -1.35
CA ILE A 168 0.56 -16.11 -0.35
C ILE A 168 -0.88 -15.72 -0.58
N GLN A 169 -1.74 -16.06 0.38
CA GLN A 169 -3.14 -15.68 0.36
C GLN A 169 -3.37 -14.54 1.34
N ILE A 170 -4.04 -13.49 0.89
CA ILE A 170 -4.41 -12.34 1.69
C ILE A 170 -5.92 -12.26 1.66
N THR A 171 -6.54 -12.36 2.84
CA THR A 171 -7.99 -12.37 3.00
C THR A 171 -8.38 -11.31 4.01
N GLY A 172 -9.46 -10.57 3.74
CA GLY A 172 -9.99 -9.59 4.67
C GLY A 172 -11.31 -8.99 4.21
N GLN A 173 -12.04 -8.39 5.16
CA GLN A 173 -13.34 -7.76 4.92
C GLN A 173 -13.35 -6.26 5.23
N ASN A 174 -12.43 -5.78 6.07
CA ASN A 174 -12.41 -4.40 6.54
C ASN A 174 -11.01 -3.80 6.63
N PHE A 175 -10.24 -3.89 5.54
CA PHE A 175 -8.95 -3.20 5.48
C PHE A 175 -9.10 -1.68 5.65
N THR A 176 -8.18 -1.11 6.42
CA THR A 176 -8.03 0.32 6.67
C THR A 176 -6.96 0.91 5.75
N GLU A 177 -6.87 2.24 5.72
CA GLU A 177 -5.82 2.95 4.96
C GLU A 177 -4.41 2.75 5.53
N LEU A 178 -4.30 2.18 6.73
CA LEU A 178 -3.04 1.90 7.39
C LEU A 178 -2.53 0.48 7.08
N ASP A 179 -3.41 -0.42 6.62
CA ASP A 179 -3.03 -1.79 6.30
C ASP A 179 -2.07 -1.82 5.11
N THR A 180 -0.93 -2.47 5.31
CA THR A 180 0.14 -2.56 4.33
C THR A 180 0.90 -3.87 4.46
N PHE A 181 1.26 -4.43 3.33
CA PHE A 181 2.13 -5.58 3.21
C PHE A 181 3.18 -5.29 2.14
N LYS A 182 4.45 -5.33 2.54
CA LYS A 182 5.59 -5.22 1.61
C LYS A 182 6.45 -6.45 1.73
N LEU A 183 6.59 -7.16 0.62
CA LEU A 183 7.38 -8.38 0.51
C LEU A 183 8.46 -8.20 -0.54
N ALA A 184 9.71 -8.28 -0.10
CA ALA A 184 10.85 -8.47 -1.00
C ALA A 184 11.00 -9.96 -1.31
N TYR A 185 11.18 -10.30 -2.59
CA TYR A 185 11.40 -11.66 -3.04
C TYR A 185 12.48 -11.73 -4.12
N LYS A 186 13.32 -12.76 -4.03
CA LYS A 186 14.32 -13.12 -5.04
C LYS A 186 14.56 -14.62 -5.05
N SER A 187 15.32 -15.10 -6.02
CA SER A 187 15.71 -16.49 -6.17
C SER A 187 17.22 -16.65 -6.09
N GLY A 188 17.67 -17.61 -5.30
CA GLY A 188 19.08 -17.91 -5.10
C GLY A 188 19.37 -19.41 -5.25
N LYS A 189 20.65 -19.74 -5.40
CA LYS A 189 21.12 -21.11 -5.14
C LYS A 189 21.21 -21.29 -3.63
N TYR A 190 21.01 -22.52 -3.15
CA TYR A 190 21.31 -22.84 -1.75
C TYR A 190 22.78 -22.47 -1.46
N ALA A 191 23.01 -21.60 -0.48
CA ALA A 191 24.24 -21.67 0.29
C ALA A 191 23.98 -22.74 1.34
N CYS A 192 24.58 -23.92 1.20
CA CYS A 192 24.64 -24.84 2.33
C CYS A 192 25.29 -24.06 3.48
N PHE A 193 24.60 -23.97 4.62
CA PHE A 193 25.24 -23.56 5.85
C PHE A 193 26.39 -24.55 6.07
N ALA A 194 27.62 -24.09 5.93
CA ALA A 194 28.77 -24.85 6.39
C ALA A 194 28.54 -25.11 7.88
N GLU A 195 28.63 -26.37 8.30
CA GLU A 195 28.63 -26.75 9.71
C GLU A 195 29.58 -25.83 10.47
N MET A 196 29.09 -25.18 11.52
CA MET A 196 29.96 -24.60 12.54
C MET A 196 30.64 -25.75 13.27
N SER A 197 31.76 -26.22 12.72
CA SER A 197 32.74 -27.03 13.42
C SER A 197 33.71 -26.09 14.15
N LYS A 198 33.50 -25.91 15.45
CA LYS A 198 34.59 -25.81 16.43
C LYS A 198 34.10 -26.05 17.85
#